data_AF-A0A935XRS4-F1
#
_entry.id   AF-A0A935XRS4-F1
#
_cell.length_a   1.000
_cell.length_b   1.000
_cell.length_c   1.000
_cell.angle_alpha   90.00
_cell.angle_beta   90.00
_cell.angle_gamma   90.00
#
_symmetry.space_group_name_H-M   'P 1'
#
loop_
_entity.id
_entity.type
_entity.pdbx_description
1 polymer ?
#
loop_
_entity_poly.entity_id
_entity_poly.type
_entity_poly.pdbx_seq_one_letter_code
_entity_poly.pdbx_strand_id
1 'polypeptide(L)'
;MNDLQINGFTAAFLAALALSTGVRLWLALRQVRHVAQHRDAVPEGFADAITLAAHQKAADYSVAKTHLGMLDILVGAAALLALTLGGGLQWIAMQWSALLDPVGYWHGVALVMSVMLVFSLLELPVTLYRTFVIEARFGFNRMTLALFLADAAKQALVGLALGVPLLLVVLWLMGQMGEMWWLWVWLAWMGFNLLILMIYPSFIAPLFNKFSPLADDALAARIDALLARCGFRSQGLYVMDGSKRSSHGNAYFTGFGAAKRIVLFDTLLTRLAPTEVEAVLAHELGHYKRHHVWKRVALLFGVSLAMLWVLGRVIAEPWFYAGLNVQLQSTAMALVLFFLTVPVFPFFLQPLTSLYSRTHEFEADAYAASHASAAELVRALVKLYQDNAATLTPDPLHSAFYDSHPPAAARVARLQRGAQRDPVEVVEPGETGMSDLAGRRCAPCEGGVAPYTEAQAREMLAQLKGWIIENGALVKVYPFNNYHHTMAFVNALAWISHREDHHPDLLVAYNKCRVEYVTHAIDGLSENDFICAAKCDALFRL
;
A
#
# COMPACT_ATOMS: atom_id res chain seq x y z
N MET A 1 16.56 12.27 45.14
CA MET A 1 15.95 11.20 44.33
C MET A 1 14.53 11.07 44.81
N ASN A 2 13.54 11.39 43.97
CA ASN A 2 12.14 11.33 44.33
C ASN A 2 11.71 9.85 44.36
N ASP A 3 10.88 9.46 45.32
CA ASP A 3 10.31 8.12 45.35
C ASP A 3 9.39 7.92 44.14
N LEU A 4 9.82 7.07 43.21
CA LEU A 4 9.04 6.71 42.03
C LEU A 4 7.75 6.00 42.47
N GLN A 5 6.60 6.64 42.27
CA GLN A 5 5.30 6.03 42.54
C GLN A 5 4.91 5.12 41.37
N ILE A 6 5.22 3.83 41.49
CA ILE A 6 4.77 2.82 40.52
C ILE A 6 3.26 2.63 40.69
N ASN A 7 2.48 3.14 39.73
CA ASN A 7 1.04 2.95 39.69
C ASN A 7 0.63 2.00 38.53
N GLY A 8 -0.67 1.72 38.42
CA GLY A 8 -1.18 0.81 37.39
C GLY A 8 -0.83 1.23 35.96
N PHE A 9 -0.77 2.53 35.69
CA PHE A 9 -0.34 3.04 34.38
C PHE A 9 1.16 2.83 34.15
N THR A 10 2.01 3.10 35.14
CA THR A 10 3.45 2.80 35.06
C THR A 10 3.69 1.33 34.71
N ALA A 11 2.99 0.41 35.40
CA ALA A 11 3.10 -1.02 35.15
C ALA A 11 2.62 -1.39 33.74
N ALA A 12 1.49 -0.85 33.28
CA ALA A 12 0.97 -1.08 31.93
C ALA A 12 1.93 -0.56 30.85
N PHE A 13 2.47 0.65 31.03
CA PHE A 13 3.45 1.26 30.14
C PHE A 13 4.74 0.42 30.04
N LEU A 14 5.31 0.02 31.18
CA LEU A 14 6.51 -0.82 31.21
C LEU A 14 6.28 -2.19 30.57
N ALA A 15 5.14 -2.83 30.86
CA ALA A 15 4.78 -4.10 30.25
C ALA A 15 4.60 -3.98 28.74
N ALA A 16 3.89 -2.94 28.27
CA ALA A 16 3.69 -2.70 26.84
C ALA A 16 5.01 -2.34 26.12
N LEU A 17 5.88 -1.54 26.74
CA LEU A 17 7.21 -1.22 26.20
C LEU A 17 8.09 -2.48 26.12
N ALA A 18 8.15 -3.28 27.19
CA ALA A 18 8.94 -4.50 27.21
C ALA A 18 8.42 -5.51 26.17
N LEU A 19 7.10 -5.72 26.10
CA LEU A 19 6.48 -6.63 25.15
C LEU A 19 6.67 -6.15 23.71
N SER A 20 6.42 -4.88 23.42
CA SER A 20 6.58 -4.33 22.06
C SER A 20 8.04 -4.36 21.61
N THR A 21 8.99 -4.03 22.50
CA THR A 21 10.44 -4.14 22.23
C THR A 21 10.84 -5.59 21.98
N GLY A 22 10.40 -6.52 22.84
CA GLY A 22 10.66 -7.95 22.69
C GLY A 22 10.12 -8.52 21.39
N VAL A 23 8.88 -8.20 21.02
CA VAL A 23 8.27 -8.63 19.75
C VAL A 23 9.01 -8.05 18.55
N ARG A 24 9.37 -6.76 18.57
CA ARG A 24 10.16 -6.12 17.50
C ARG A 24 11.50 -6.83 17.28
N LEU A 25 12.25 -7.07 18.35
CA LEU A 25 13.54 -7.75 18.28
C LEU A 25 13.39 -9.22 17.84
N TRP A 26 12.36 -9.90 18.32
CA TRP A 26 12.06 -11.27 17.92
C TRP A 26 11.72 -11.37 16.41
N LEU A 27 10.84 -10.50 15.91
CA LEU A 27 10.52 -10.43 14.48
C LEU A 27 11.76 -10.07 13.63
N ALA A 28 12.59 -9.13 14.09
CA ALA A 28 13.84 -8.78 13.43
C ALA A 28 14.82 -9.97 13.34
N LEU A 29 14.98 -10.72 14.45
CA LEU A 29 15.81 -11.94 14.47
C LEU A 29 15.27 -13.03 13.55
N ARG A 30 13.94 -13.21 13.50
CA ARG A 30 13.30 -14.13 12.56
C ARG A 30 13.61 -13.73 11.12
N GLN A 31 13.44 -12.45 10.78
CA GLN A 31 13.73 -11.93 9.46
C GLN A 31 15.18 -12.19 9.06
N VAL A 32 16.15 -11.90 9.94
CA VAL A 32 17.58 -12.16 9.68
C VAL A 32 17.83 -13.64 9.40
N ARG A 33 17.33 -14.53 10.27
CA ARG A 33 17.54 -15.98 10.12
C ARG A 33 16.90 -16.51 8.84
N HIS A 34 15.66 -16.12 8.56
CA HIS A 34 14.93 -16.57 7.38
C HIS A 34 15.61 -16.11 6.09
N VAL A 35 15.99 -14.84 6.01
CA VAL A 35 16.68 -14.29 4.84
C VAL A 35 18.06 -14.95 4.65
N ALA A 36 18.82 -15.16 5.73
CA ALA A 36 20.11 -15.82 5.67
C ALA A 36 20.00 -17.29 5.20
N GLN A 37 18.98 -18.03 5.67
CA GLN A 37 18.74 -19.42 5.26
C GLN A 37 18.38 -19.57 3.78
N HIS A 38 17.74 -18.55 3.19
CA HIS A 38 17.33 -18.55 1.78
C HIS A 38 18.28 -17.74 0.89
N ARG A 39 19.46 -17.36 1.40
CA ARG A 39 20.42 -16.49 0.71
C ARG A 39 21.01 -17.14 -0.54
N ASP A 40 21.26 -18.44 -0.50
CA ASP A 40 22.06 -19.14 -1.52
C ASP A 40 21.23 -19.82 -2.62
N ALA A 41 19.91 -19.58 -2.64
CA ALA A 41 19.01 -20.05 -3.68
C ALA A 41 18.02 -18.95 -4.07
N VAL A 42 17.97 -18.61 -5.37
CA VAL A 42 16.95 -17.71 -5.91
C VAL A 42 15.62 -18.46 -5.96
N PRO A 43 14.50 -17.88 -5.50
CA PRO A 43 13.20 -18.53 -5.64
C PRO A 43 12.86 -18.79 -7.12
N GLU A 44 12.29 -19.95 -7.42
CA GLU A 44 12.09 -20.45 -8.80
C GLU A 44 11.42 -19.42 -9.72
N GLY A 45 10.37 -18.74 -9.25
CA GLY A 45 9.64 -17.72 -10.03
C GLY A 45 10.44 -16.46 -10.40
N PHE A 46 11.67 -16.31 -9.90
CA PHE A 46 12.56 -15.18 -10.17
C PHE A 46 13.92 -15.61 -10.76
N ALA A 47 14.18 -16.91 -10.87
CA ALA A 47 15.48 -17.44 -11.28
C ALA A 47 15.92 -16.97 -12.67
N ASP A 48 14.97 -16.76 -13.59
CA ASP A 48 15.23 -16.29 -14.96
C ASP A 48 15.60 -14.80 -15.03
N ALA A 49 15.19 -14.01 -14.04
CA ALA A 49 15.33 -12.55 -14.06
C ALA A 49 16.35 -12.01 -13.05
N ILE A 50 16.55 -12.72 -11.93
CA ILE A 50 17.41 -12.28 -10.84
C ILE A 50 18.55 -13.28 -10.68
N THR A 51 19.77 -12.78 -10.87
CA THR A 51 20.98 -13.57 -10.68
C THR A 51 21.18 -13.91 -9.21
N LEU A 52 21.85 -15.04 -8.93
CA LEU A 52 22.19 -15.43 -7.56
C LEU A 52 22.97 -14.32 -6.82
N ALA A 53 23.91 -13.66 -7.50
CA ALA A 53 24.68 -12.56 -6.91
C ALA A 53 23.79 -11.36 -6.52
N ALA A 54 22.78 -11.02 -7.33
CA ALA A 54 21.83 -9.95 -7.01
C ALA A 54 20.94 -10.33 -5.81
N HIS A 55 20.48 -11.58 -5.76
CA HIS A 55 19.72 -12.11 -4.62
C HIS A 55 20.53 -12.12 -3.32
N GLN A 56 21.78 -12.60 -3.36
CA GLN A 56 22.70 -12.56 -2.23
C GLN A 56 22.96 -11.14 -1.75
N LYS A 57 23.13 -10.17 -2.68
CA LYS A 57 23.24 -8.75 -2.34
C LYS A 57 21.98 -8.24 -1.61
N ALA A 58 20.79 -8.60 -2.08
CA ALA A 58 19.52 -8.22 -1.44
C ALA A 58 19.36 -8.84 -0.04
N ALA A 59 19.77 -10.10 0.12
CA ALA A 59 19.78 -10.77 1.42
C ALA A 59 20.75 -10.08 2.40
N ASP A 60 21.99 -9.82 1.98
CA ASP A 60 23.02 -9.17 2.79
C ASP A 60 22.63 -7.73 3.17
N TYR A 61 22.01 -6.99 2.24
CA TYR A 61 21.50 -5.65 2.47
C TYR A 61 20.36 -5.65 3.50
N SER A 62 19.41 -6.59 3.36
CA SER A 62 18.30 -6.75 4.29
C SER A 62 18.80 -7.10 5.70
N VAL A 63 19.75 -8.03 5.83
CA VAL A 63 20.35 -8.41 7.12
C VAL A 63 21.08 -7.22 7.75
N ALA A 64 21.89 -6.48 6.98
CA ALA A 64 22.62 -5.31 7.48
C ALA A 64 21.67 -4.22 8.01
N LYS A 65 20.58 -3.95 7.30
CA LYS A 65 19.56 -2.98 7.73
C LYS A 65 18.82 -3.45 8.98
N THR A 66 18.45 -4.72 9.04
CA THR A 66 17.73 -5.27 10.20
C THR A 66 18.61 -5.23 11.45
N HIS A 67 19.91 -5.53 11.36
CA HIS A 67 20.82 -5.40 12.50
C HIS A 67 20.95 -3.96 13.01
N LEU A 68 21.06 -2.97 12.12
CA LEU A 68 21.06 -1.57 12.52
C LEU A 68 19.72 -1.18 13.19
N GLY A 69 18.60 -1.63 12.62
CA GLY A 69 17.27 -1.39 13.19
C GLY A 69 17.08 -1.98 14.58
N MET A 70 17.70 -3.13 14.89
CA MET A 70 17.67 -3.70 16.24
C MET A 70 18.38 -2.81 17.27
N LEU A 71 19.52 -2.21 16.90
CA LEU A 71 20.21 -1.25 17.76
C LEU A 71 19.34 -0.01 18.00
N ASP A 72 18.73 0.51 16.94
CA ASP A 72 17.84 1.67 17.00
C ASP A 72 16.64 1.43 17.92
N ILE A 73 16.02 0.25 17.86
CA ILE A 73 14.93 -0.17 18.78
C ILE A 73 15.40 -0.10 20.24
N LEU A 74 16.59 -0.61 20.56
CA LEU A 74 17.12 -0.64 21.92
C LEU A 74 17.47 0.77 22.42
N VAL A 75 18.12 1.58 21.58
CA VAL A 75 18.46 2.97 21.89
C VAL A 75 17.20 3.80 22.12
N GLY A 76 16.18 3.64 21.27
CA GLY A 76 14.90 4.32 21.41
C GLY A 76 14.17 3.93 22.70
N ALA A 77 14.12 2.65 23.05
CA ALA A 77 13.52 2.18 24.30
C ALA A 77 14.27 2.72 25.53
N ALA A 78 15.60 2.73 25.49
CA ALA A 78 16.43 3.29 26.57
C ALA A 78 16.23 4.80 26.71
N ALA A 79 16.19 5.55 25.60
CA ALA A 79 15.94 6.98 25.59
C ALA A 79 14.55 7.32 26.14
N LEU A 80 13.52 6.55 25.76
CA LEU A 80 12.17 6.70 26.27
C LEU A 80 12.11 6.48 27.79
N LEU A 81 12.76 5.45 28.31
CA LEU A 81 12.87 5.21 29.76
C LEU A 81 13.65 6.31 30.47
N ALA A 82 14.78 6.77 29.90
CA ALA A 82 15.60 7.82 30.48
C ALA A 82 14.86 9.17 30.56
N LEU A 83 14.11 9.52 29.51
CA LEU A 83 13.30 10.74 29.48
C LEU A 83 12.11 10.65 30.42
N THR A 84 11.44 9.51 30.51
CA THR A 84 10.27 9.33 31.39
C THR A 84 10.71 8.98 32.82
N LEU A 85 10.79 7.69 33.14
CA LEU A 85 11.07 7.18 34.49
C LEU A 85 12.45 7.60 35.02
N GLY A 86 13.43 7.81 34.14
CA GLY A 86 14.75 8.36 34.49
C GLY A 86 14.73 9.84 34.89
N GLY A 87 13.59 10.53 34.76
CA GLY A 87 13.41 11.92 35.17
C GLY A 87 13.94 12.96 34.16
N GLY A 88 14.33 12.54 32.96
CA GLY A 88 14.90 13.45 31.94
C GLY A 88 13.94 14.58 31.54
N LEU A 89 12.65 14.30 31.37
CA LEU A 89 11.63 15.30 31.04
C LEU A 89 11.47 16.34 32.16
N GLN A 90 11.35 15.87 33.41
CA GLN A 90 11.28 16.75 34.57
C GLN A 90 12.53 17.61 34.67
N TRP A 91 13.71 17.03 34.45
CA TRP A 91 14.97 17.76 34.48
C TRP A 91 15.04 18.84 33.40
N ILE A 92 14.72 18.52 32.14
CA ILE A 92 14.68 19.48 31.03
C ILE A 92 13.72 20.63 31.35
N ALA A 93 12.52 20.30 31.82
CA ALA A 93 11.51 21.30 32.18
C ALA A 93 12.02 22.24 33.28
N MET A 94 12.67 21.70 34.32
CA MET A 94 13.25 22.50 35.40
C MET A 94 14.38 23.41 34.93
N GLN A 95 15.23 22.98 33.97
CA GLN A 95 16.28 23.84 33.43
C GLN A 95 15.68 25.07 32.74
N TRP A 96 14.60 24.89 31.98
CA TRP A 96 13.91 26.00 31.32
C TRP A 96 13.14 26.90 32.30
N SER A 97 12.68 26.36 33.43
CA SER A 97 12.03 27.15 34.48
C SER A 97 12.93 28.22 35.12
N ALA A 98 14.25 28.13 34.94
CA ALA A 98 15.19 29.17 35.38
C ALA A 98 15.17 30.42 34.47
N LEU A 99 14.70 30.30 33.23
CA LEU A 99 14.74 31.34 32.20
C LEU A 99 13.36 31.77 31.72
N LEU A 100 12.38 30.88 31.78
CA LEU A 100 11.04 31.04 31.22
C LEU A 100 10.00 30.73 32.29
N ASP A 101 8.87 31.42 32.26
CA ASP A 101 7.73 31.13 33.13
C ASP A 101 7.27 29.67 32.91
N PRO A 102 7.28 28.82 33.96
CA PRO A 102 6.86 27.42 33.87
C PRO A 102 5.42 27.22 33.35
N VAL A 103 4.57 28.24 33.46
CA VAL A 103 3.18 28.22 32.97
C VAL A 103 3.07 28.86 31.56
N GLY A 104 4.13 29.54 31.10
CA GLY A 104 4.17 30.22 29.81
C GLY A 104 4.33 29.27 28.62
N TYR A 105 3.73 29.64 27.49
CA TYR A 105 3.80 28.84 26.26
C TYR A 105 5.23 28.64 25.75
N TRP A 106 6.12 29.62 25.94
CA TRP A 106 7.52 29.52 25.51
C TRP A 106 8.33 28.49 26.30
N HIS A 107 8.01 28.28 27.59
CA HIS A 107 8.59 27.16 28.37
C HIS A 107 8.18 25.83 27.74
N GLY A 108 6.89 25.69 27.42
CA GLY A 108 6.36 24.51 26.73
C GLY A 108 7.00 24.25 25.36
N VAL A 109 7.19 25.31 24.56
CA VAL A 109 7.93 25.21 23.29
C VAL A 109 9.37 24.76 23.53
N ALA A 110 10.08 25.37 24.47
CA ALA A 110 11.46 25.01 24.77
C ALA A 110 11.59 23.55 25.24
N LEU A 111 10.66 23.06 26.06
CA LEU A 111 10.58 21.66 26.48
C LEU A 111 10.41 20.72 25.28
N VAL A 112 9.39 20.93 24.44
CA VAL A 112 9.11 20.08 23.27
C VAL A 112 10.31 20.10 22.31
N MET A 113 10.86 21.27 22.03
CA MET A 113 12.02 21.42 21.13
C MET A 113 13.27 20.74 21.68
N SER A 114 13.49 20.77 23.00
CA SER A 114 14.60 20.06 23.63
C SER A 114 14.46 18.54 23.48
N VAL A 115 13.25 18.01 23.67
CA VAL A 115 12.98 16.58 23.48
C VAL A 115 13.18 16.17 22.02
N MET A 116 12.67 16.97 21.07
CA MET A 116 12.91 16.74 19.64
C MET A 116 14.39 16.76 19.29
N LEU A 117 15.17 17.69 19.88
CA LEU A 117 16.61 17.78 19.70
C LEU A 117 17.33 16.53 20.25
N VAL A 118 16.96 16.05 21.44
CA VAL A 118 17.52 14.82 22.02
C VAL A 118 17.33 13.63 21.08
N PHE A 119 16.10 13.39 20.59
CA PHE A 119 15.86 12.30 19.65
C PHE A 119 16.58 12.49 18.31
N SER A 120 16.65 13.73 17.80
CA SER A 120 17.38 14.03 16.57
C SER A 120 18.88 13.74 16.69
N LEU A 121 19.48 14.04 17.86
CA LEU A 121 20.90 13.75 18.13
C LEU A 121 21.16 12.24 18.30
N LEU A 122 20.20 11.49 18.87
CA LEU A 122 20.30 10.03 18.97
C LEU A 122 20.15 9.34 17.61
N GLU A 123 19.28 9.85 16.74
CA GLU A 123 19.06 9.29 15.40
C GLU A 123 20.18 9.68 14.41
N LEU A 124 20.86 10.81 14.62
CA LEU A 124 21.94 11.29 13.74
C LEU A 124 23.03 10.24 13.46
N PRO A 125 23.67 9.58 14.46
CA PRO A 125 24.68 8.57 14.18
C PRO A 125 24.13 7.36 13.42
N VAL A 126 22.89 6.95 13.71
CA VAL A 126 22.20 5.86 13.01
C VAL A 126 21.97 6.22 11.54
N THR A 127 21.52 7.44 11.27
CA THR A 127 21.29 7.94 9.91
C THR A 127 22.60 8.11 9.14
N LEU A 128 23.65 8.63 9.76
CA LEU A 128 24.98 8.73 9.15
C LEU A 128 25.53 7.35 8.80
N TYR A 129 25.44 6.38 9.71
CA TYR A 129 25.89 5.02 9.46
C TYR A 129 25.06 4.34 8.36
N ARG A 130 23.73 4.50 8.38
CA ARG A 130 22.85 4.01 7.32
C ARG A 130 23.27 4.57 5.96
N THR A 131 23.39 5.89 5.81
CA THR A 131 23.66 6.54 4.52
C THR A 131 25.10 6.35 4.04
N PHE A 132 26.10 6.56 4.89
CA PHE A 132 27.50 6.61 4.46
C PHE A 132 28.24 5.28 4.64
N VAL A 133 27.67 4.30 5.35
CA VAL A 133 28.26 2.97 5.51
C VAL A 133 27.40 1.92 4.82
N ILE A 134 26.13 1.74 5.22
CA ILE A 134 25.28 0.69 4.65
C ILE A 134 24.93 1.00 3.18
N GLU A 135 24.24 2.11 2.91
CA GLU A 135 23.84 2.47 1.54
C GLU A 135 25.05 2.62 0.61
N ALA A 136 26.19 3.13 1.11
CA ALA A 136 27.44 3.20 0.36
C ALA A 136 28.01 1.81 0.03
N ARG A 137 28.06 0.90 1.01
CA ARG A 137 28.53 -0.49 0.81
C ARG A 137 27.76 -1.24 -0.27
N PHE A 138 26.45 -0.97 -0.39
CA PHE A 138 25.59 -1.61 -1.39
C PHE A 138 25.45 -0.79 -2.70
N GLY A 139 26.15 0.34 -2.82
CA GLY A 139 26.21 1.15 -4.04
C GLY A 139 25.00 2.04 -4.30
N PHE A 140 24.19 2.30 -3.26
CA PHE A 140 22.97 3.10 -3.35
C PHE A 140 23.18 4.57 -2.99
N ASN A 141 24.13 4.87 -2.10
CA ASN A 141 24.38 6.26 -1.69
C ASN A 141 24.97 7.08 -2.84
N ARG A 142 24.34 8.22 -3.14
CA ARG A 142 24.87 9.26 -4.05
C ARG A 142 25.11 10.60 -3.33
N MET A 143 24.75 10.69 -2.06
CA MET A 143 24.91 11.90 -1.26
C MET A 143 26.36 12.14 -0.87
N THR A 144 26.79 13.40 -0.96
CA THR A 144 27.99 13.89 -0.28
C THR A 144 27.64 14.33 1.15
N LEU A 145 28.62 14.37 2.05
CA LEU A 145 28.40 14.88 3.41
C LEU A 145 27.90 16.34 3.41
N ALA A 146 28.42 17.17 2.50
CA ALA A 146 27.97 18.55 2.34
C ALA A 146 26.48 18.64 1.95
N LEU A 147 26.03 17.82 0.98
CA LEU A 147 24.62 17.77 0.59
C LEU A 147 23.75 17.25 1.73
N PHE A 148 24.21 16.23 2.46
CA PHE A 148 23.50 15.69 3.61
C PHE A 148 23.29 16.74 4.71
N LEU A 149 24.34 17.47 5.10
CA LEU A 149 24.26 18.52 6.11
C LEU A 149 23.40 19.70 5.63
N ALA A 150 23.49 20.08 4.35
CA ALA A 150 22.66 21.13 3.78
C ALA A 150 21.17 20.74 3.78
N ASP A 151 20.86 19.49 3.43
CA ASP A 151 19.48 18.97 3.48
C ASP A 151 18.97 18.89 4.92
N ALA A 152 19.78 18.41 5.87
CA ALA A 152 19.43 18.38 7.29
C ALA A 152 19.15 19.79 7.84
N ALA A 153 19.99 20.78 7.50
CA ALA A 153 19.79 22.17 7.90
C ALA A 153 18.51 22.76 7.29
N LYS A 154 18.25 22.57 5.99
CA LYS A 154 17.01 23.01 5.34
C LYS A 154 15.78 22.35 5.97
N GLN A 155 15.84 21.05 6.26
CA GLN A 155 14.75 20.33 6.90
C GLN A 155 14.49 20.85 8.31
N ALA A 156 15.53 21.12 9.09
CA ALA A 156 15.41 21.73 10.41
C ALA A 156 14.79 23.13 10.33
N LEU A 157 15.23 23.98 9.40
CA LEU A 157 14.69 25.33 9.23
C LEU A 157 13.21 25.32 8.83
N VAL A 158 12.82 24.50 7.85
CA VAL A 158 11.41 24.35 7.45
C VAL A 158 10.59 23.78 8.61
N GLY A 159 11.12 22.76 9.30
CA GLY A 159 10.48 22.15 10.46
C GLY A 159 10.25 23.13 11.60
N LEU A 160 11.23 24.00 11.91
CA LEU A 160 11.10 25.06 12.91
C LEU A 160 10.10 26.13 12.47
N ALA A 161 10.19 26.59 11.23
CA ALA A 161 9.34 27.65 10.70
C ALA A 161 7.86 27.28 10.67
N LEU A 162 7.53 26.00 10.45
CA LEU A 162 6.15 25.51 10.46
C LEU A 162 5.73 24.95 11.82
N GLY A 163 6.63 24.22 12.47
CA GLY A 163 6.36 23.48 13.70
C GLY A 163 6.22 24.37 14.93
N VAL A 164 7.06 25.39 15.11
CA VAL A 164 7.00 26.26 16.30
C VAL A 164 5.71 27.09 16.32
N PRO A 165 5.28 27.76 15.22
CA PRO A 165 4.01 28.46 15.21
C PRO A 165 2.82 27.52 15.45
N LEU A 166 2.82 26.35 14.83
CA LEU A 166 1.76 25.36 15.04
C LEU A 166 1.72 24.88 16.50
N LEU A 167 2.88 24.60 17.10
CA LEU A 167 2.97 24.19 18.49
C LEU A 167 2.46 25.29 19.43
N LEU A 168 2.81 26.55 19.19
CA LEU A 168 2.28 27.69 19.94
C LEU A 168 0.76 27.75 19.85
N VAL A 169 0.18 27.59 18.65
CA VAL A 169 -1.27 27.54 18.46
C VAL A 169 -1.87 26.37 19.23
N VAL A 170 -1.27 25.18 19.18
CA VAL A 170 -1.75 24.00 19.92
C VAL A 170 -1.74 24.27 21.44
N LEU A 171 -0.63 24.74 21.99
CA LEU A 171 -0.51 25.03 23.44
C LEU A 171 -1.47 26.13 23.87
N TRP A 172 -1.67 27.15 23.03
CA TRP A 172 -2.64 28.21 23.25
C TRP A 172 -4.08 27.67 23.25
N LEU A 173 -4.46 26.86 22.25
CA LEU A 173 -5.79 26.23 22.18
C LEU A 173 -6.04 25.34 23.41
N MET A 174 -5.05 24.54 23.82
CA MET A 174 -5.11 23.72 25.03
C MET A 174 -5.40 24.54 26.29
N GLY A 175 -4.82 25.73 26.40
CA GLY A 175 -4.98 26.59 27.58
C GLY A 175 -6.25 27.45 27.57
N GLN A 176 -6.81 27.78 26.40
CA GLN A 176 -7.84 28.82 26.29
C GLN A 176 -9.24 28.30 25.89
N MET A 177 -9.35 27.09 25.33
CA MET A 177 -10.61 26.61 24.72
C MET A 177 -11.50 25.77 25.66
N GLY A 178 -11.25 25.82 26.98
CA GLY A 178 -12.04 25.11 27.99
C GLY A 178 -12.00 23.59 27.84
N GLU A 179 -13.05 22.89 28.28
CA GLU A 179 -13.11 21.41 28.30
C GLU A 179 -13.03 20.77 26.90
N MET A 180 -13.43 21.50 25.85
CA MET A 180 -13.45 21.03 24.47
C MET A 180 -12.19 21.39 23.68
N TRP A 181 -11.11 21.81 24.35
CA TRP A 181 -9.86 22.20 23.69
C TRP A 181 -9.31 21.13 22.74
N TRP A 182 -9.49 19.85 23.06
CA TRP A 182 -8.98 18.72 22.28
C TRP A 182 -9.61 18.66 20.89
N LEU A 183 -10.88 19.09 20.75
CA LEU A 183 -11.56 19.18 19.48
C LEU A 183 -11.03 20.35 18.64
N TRP A 184 -10.76 21.50 19.27
CA TRP A 184 -10.17 22.65 18.59
C TRP A 184 -8.73 22.38 18.13
N VAL A 185 -7.92 21.74 18.97
CA VAL A 185 -6.59 21.26 18.60
C VAL A 185 -6.68 20.27 17.45
N TRP A 186 -7.65 19.34 17.49
CA TRP A 186 -7.87 18.41 16.39
C TRP A 186 -8.22 19.14 15.09
N LEU A 187 -9.16 20.09 15.11
CA LEU A 187 -9.52 20.89 13.93
C LEU A 187 -8.33 21.66 13.36
N ALA A 188 -7.54 22.31 14.21
CA ALA A 188 -6.34 23.03 13.80
C ALA A 188 -5.28 22.08 13.21
N TRP A 189 -5.05 20.93 13.86
CA TRP A 189 -4.10 19.91 13.41
C TRP A 189 -4.52 19.28 12.08
N MET A 190 -5.80 18.95 11.90
CA MET A 190 -6.33 18.41 10.64
C MET A 190 -6.28 19.46 9.53
N GLY A 191 -6.71 20.69 9.81
CA GLY A 191 -6.62 21.80 8.87
C GLY A 191 -5.19 22.06 8.41
N PHE A 192 -4.24 22.05 9.35
CA PHE A 192 -2.81 22.16 9.04
C PHE A 192 -2.31 20.98 8.17
N ASN A 193 -2.67 19.73 8.49
CA ASN A 193 -2.25 18.57 7.68
C ASN A 193 -2.81 18.61 6.25
N LEU A 194 -4.08 19.01 6.08
CA LEU A 194 -4.67 19.21 4.76
C LEU A 194 -3.99 20.35 3.99
N LEU A 195 -3.65 21.44 4.68
CA LEU A 195 -2.92 22.55 4.10
C LEU A 195 -1.51 22.11 3.65
N ILE A 196 -0.79 21.35 4.48
CA ILE A 196 0.53 20.81 4.12
C ILE A 196 0.43 19.86 2.93
N LEU A 197 -0.61 19.03 2.85
CA LEU A 197 -0.84 18.17 1.68
C LEU A 197 -0.96 18.98 0.37
N MET A 198 -1.47 20.21 0.45
CA MET A 198 -1.58 21.13 -0.70
C MET A 198 -0.29 21.93 -0.96
N ILE A 199 0.39 22.39 0.09
CA ILE A 199 1.57 23.26 -0.01
C ILE A 199 2.84 22.47 -0.31
N TYR A 200 3.00 21.27 0.26
CA TYR A 200 4.23 20.49 0.22
C TYR A 200 4.79 20.30 -1.20
N PRO A 201 4.00 19.86 -2.21
CA PRO A 201 4.54 19.57 -3.53
C PRO A 201 4.98 20.82 -4.28
N SER A 202 4.32 21.96 -4.03
CA SER A 202 4.50 23.20 -4.79
C SER A 202 5.58 24.10 -4.19
N PHE A 203 5.77 24.08 -2.87
CA PHE A 203 6.63 25.03 -2.17
C PHE A 203 7.75 24.36 -1.36
N ILE A 204 7.50 23.18 -0.77
CA ILE A 204 8.48 22.53 0.11
C ILE A 204 9.37 21.60 -0.69
N ALA A 205 8.80 20.69 -1.47
CA ALA A 205 9.56 19.72 -2.26
C ALA A 205 10.59 20.39 -3.20
N PRO A 206 10.31 21.53 -3.87
CA PRO A 206 11.27 22.23 -4.71
C PRO A 206 12.49 22.82 -3.98
N LEU A 207 12.44 22.97 -2.65
CA LEU A 207 13.61 23.38 -1.84
C LEU A 207 14.68 22.27 -1.75
N PHE A 208 14.28 21.04 -2.03
CA PHE A 208 15.12 19.85 -1.94
C PHE A 208 15.46 19.28 -3.31
N ASN A 209 14.50 19.25 -4.23
CA ASN A 209 14.66 18.61 -5.54
C ASN A 209 14.33 19.56 -6.68
N LYS A 210 14.96 19.35 -7.82
CA LYS A 210 14.64 20.02 -9.07
C LYS A 210 13.55 19.23 -9.79
N PHE A 211 12.49 19.93 -10.20
CA PHE A 211 11.42 19.38 -11.02
C PHE A 211 11.52 19.97 -12.42
N SER A 212 11.64 19.11 -13.42
CA SER A 212 11.74 19.50 -14.84
C SER A 212 10.60 18.86 -15.62
N PRO A 213 10.04 19.48 -16.67
CA PRO A 213 9.08 18.80 -17.55
C PRO A 213 9.66 17.51 -18.14
N LEU A 214 8.81 16.50 -18.37
CA LEU A 214 9.22 15.29 -19.09
C LEU A 214 9.61 15.65 -20.54
N ALA A 215 10.85 15.34 -20.92
CA ALA A 215 11.38 15.69 -22.24
C ALA A 215 11.07 14.65 -23.33
N ASP A 216 10.73 13.42 -22.96
CA ASP A 216 10.39 12.35 -23.91
C ASP A 216 8.93 12.48 -24.35
N ASP A 217 8.72 13.05 -25.54
CA ASP A 217 7.39 13.27 -26.13
C ASP A 217 6.62 11.97 -26.39
N ALA A 218 7.32 10.88 -26.72
CA ALA A 218 6.68 9.59 -26.99
C ALA A 218 6.17 8.94 -25.69
N LEU A 219 6.96 9.01 -24.63
CA LEU A 219 6.53 8.59 -23.29
C LEU A 219 5.41 9.50 -22.77
N ALA A 220 5.51 10.82 -22.96
CA ALA A 220 4.47 11.77 -22.58
C ALA A 220 3.13 11.43 -23.24
N ALA A 221 3.11 11.24 -24.56
CA ALA A 221 1.91 10.88 -25.31
C ALA A 221 1.31 9.55 -24.85
N ARG A 222 2.16 8.55 -24.53
CA ARG A 222 1.73 7.26 -23.98
C ARG A 222 1.06 7.42 -22.62
N ILE A 223 1.64 8.23 -21.73
CA ILE A 223 1.05 8.49 -20.42
C ILE A 223 -0.26 9.26 -20.58
N ASP A 224 -0.33 10.26 -21.44
CA ASP A 224 -1.57 11.00 -21.71
C ASP A 224 -2.68 10.09 -22.23
N ALA A 225 -2.35 9.13 -23.11
CA ALA A 225 -3.30 8.11 -23.55
C ALA A 225 -3.79 7.24 -22.39
N LEU A 226 -2.90 6.79 -21.49
CA LEU A 226 -3.30 6.06 -20.28
C LEU A 226 -4.22 6.89 -19.38
N LEU A 227 -3.89 8.16 -19.14
CA LEU A 227 -4.69 9.05 -18.32
C LEU A 227 -6.09 9.25 -18.92
N ALA A 228 -6.18 9.43 -20.24
CA ALA A 228 -7.45 9.50 -20.96
C ALA A 228 -8.28 8.22 -20.79
N ARG A 229 -7.68 7.03 -20.99
CA ARG A 229 -8.35 5.72 -20.76
C ARG A 229 -8.85 5.57 -19.33
N CYS A 230 -8.13 6.10 -18.36
CA CYS A 230 -8.49 6.03 -16.94
C CYS A 230 -9.44 7.16 -16.49
N GLY A 231 -9.80 8.10 -17.38
CA GLY A 231 -10.61 9.26 -17.05
C GLY A 231 -9.94 10.23 -16.07
N PHE A 232 -8.61 10.31 -16.12
CA PHE A 232 -7.79 11.15 -15.25
C PHE A 232 -7.29 12.39 -16.01
N ARG A 233 -7.33 13.56 -15.36
CA ARG A 233 -6.76 14.81 -15.89
C ARG A 233 -5.54 15.21 -15.07
N SER A 234 -4.42 15.50 -15.73
CA SER A 234 -3.21 16.03 -15.09
C SER A 234 -2.90 17.45 -15.60
N GLN A 235 -2.23 18.25 -14.76
CA GLN A 235 -1.63 19.54 -15.08
C GLN A 235 -0.13 19.43 -15.44
N GLY A 236 0.36 18.24 -15.75
CA GLY A 236 1.69 18.05 -16.30
C GLY A 236 2.45 16.85 -15.73
N LEU A 237 3.44 16.45 -16.54
CA LEU A 237 4.39 15.37 -16.30
C LEU A 237 5.75 15.97 -15.94
N TYR A 238 6.27 15.62 -14.77
CA TYR A 238 7.53 16.15 -14.26
C TYR A 238 8.50 15.02 -13.90
N VAL A 239 9.78 15.29 -14.13
CA VAL A 239 10.90 14.45 -13.71
C VAL A 239 11.60 15.12 -12.52
N MET A 240 11.80 14.35 -11.46
CA MET A 240 12.54 14.76 -10.26
C MET A 240 13.95 14.16 -10.26
N ASP A 241 14.94 14.95 -9.87
CA ASP A 241 16.37 14.57 -9.78
C ASP A 241 16.70 13.68 -8.56
N GLY A 242 15.99 12.56 -8.42
CA GLY A 242 16.17 11.59 -7.34
C GLY A 242 17.59 11.00 -7.27
N SER A 243 18.24 10.86 -8.44
CA SER A 243 19.62 10.35 -8.58
C SER A 243 20.67 11.12 -7.77
N LYS A 244 20.41 12.38 -7.41
CA LYS A 244 21.31 13.19 -6.57
C LYS A 244 21.48 12.62 -5.16
N ARG A 245 20.50 11.85 -4.67
CA ARG A 245 20.49 11.30 -3.31
C ARG A 245 20.65 9.80 -3.29
N SER A 246 19.96 9.10 -4.17
CA SER A 246 19.94 7.64 -4.20
C SER A 246 19.72 7.13 -5.61
N SER A 247 20.16 5.90 -5.88
CA SER A 247 19.82 5.21 -7.13
C SER A 247 18.45 4.52 -7.11
N HIS A 248 17.65 4.63 -6.03
CA HIS A 248 16.30 4.06 -5.97
C HIS A 248 15.33 4.78 -6.91
N GLY A 249 14.52 4.00 -7.63
CA GLY A 249 13.45 4.49 -8.52
C GLY A 249 12.11 4.63 -7.80
N ASN A 250 11.33 5.65 -8.15
CA ASN A 250 9.95 5.82 -7.68
C ASN A 250 9.11 6.70 -8.63
N ALA A 251 7.79 6.63 -8.49
CA ALA A 251 6.83 7.49 -9.17
C ALA A 251 5.69 7.81 -8.20
N TYR A 252 5.12 9.01 -8.28
CA TYR A 252 3.97 9.37 -7.45
C TYR A 252 3.09 10.46 -8.07
N PHE A 253 1.83 10.48 -7.64
CA PHE A 253 0.89 11.55 -7.93
C PHE A 253 0.89 12.59 -6.83
N THR A 254 0.72 13.85 -7.23
CA THR A 254 0.64 14.96 -6.27
C THR A 254 -0.29 16.07 -6.71
N GLY A 255 -0.70 16.95 -5.80
CA GLY A 255 -1.66 18.02 -6.06
C GLY A 255 -3.12 17.64 -5.79
N PHE A 256 -4.01 18.64 -5.82
CA PHE A 256 -5.41 18.53 -5.41
C PHE A 256 -6.37 18.81 -6.56
N GLY A 257 -7.52 18.12 -6.59
CA GLY A 257 -8.60 18.39 -7.55
C GLY A 257 -8.18 18.22 -9.02
N ALA A 258 -8.38 19.25 -9.84
CA ALA A 258 -7.96 19.26 -11.25
C ALA A 258 -6.48 19.62 -11.42
N ALA A 259 -5.78 20.03 -10.37
CA ALA A 259 -4.39 20.51 -10.40
C ALA A 259 -3.36 19.43 -10.08
N LYS A 260 -3.62 18.19 -10.49
CA LYS A 260 -2.77 17.04 -10.17
C LYS A 260 -1.58 16.94 -11.12
N ARG A 261 -0.40 16.65 -10.58
CA ARG A 261 0.85 16.46 -11.32
C ARG A 261 1.33 15.03 -11.15
N ILE A 262 1.99 14.51 -12.17
CA ILE A 262 2.69 13.22 -12.11
C ILE A 262 4.18 13.52 -11.96
N VAL A 263 4.80 12.91 -10.96
CA VAL A 263 6.25 13.03 -10.73
C VAL A 263 6.89 11.67 -10.90
N LEU A 264 7.87 11.59 -11.81
CA LEU A 264 8.68 10.41 -12.09
C LEU A 264 10.12 10.68 -11.62
N PHE A 265 10.75 9.72 -10.95
CA PHE A 265 12.17 9.85 -10.64
C PHE A 265 12.97 9.59 -11.92
N ASP A 266 14.04 10.35 -12.12
CA ASP A 266 15.01 10.11 -13.20
C ASP A 266 15.57 8.68 -13.18
N THR A 267 15.88 8.16 -11.99
CA THR A 267 16.34 6.77 -11.78
C THR A 267 15.34 5.74 -12.29
N LEU A 268 14.03 5.97 -12.13
CA LEU A 268 13.00 5.06 -12.64
C LEU A 268 12.98 5.05 -14.17
N LEU A 269 13.08 6.22 -14.80
CA LEU A 269 13.11 6.37 -16.25
C LEU A 269 14.35 5.74 -16.90
N THR A 270 15.48 5.72 -16.19
CA THR A 270 16.70 5.05 -16.70
C THR A 270 16.64 3.52 -16.65
N ARG A 271 15.69 2.94 -15.90
CA ARG A 271 15.63 1.49 -15.62
C ARG A 271 14.47 0.79 -16.30
N LEU A 272 13.34 1.48 -16.40
CA LEU A 272 12.11 0.92 -16.94
C LEU A 272 11.91 1.35 -18.39
N ALA A 273 11.45 0.40 -19.20
CA ALA A 273 11.00 0.69 -20.55
C ALA A 273 9.70 1.52 -20.52
N PRO A 274 9.36 2.28 -21.58
CA PRO A 274 8.14 3.09 -21.61
C PRO A 274 6.84 2.33 -21.29
N THR A 275 6.74 1.06 -21.71
CA THR A 275 5.60 0.17 -21.41
C THR A 275 5.54 -0.25 -19.94
N GLU A 276 6.68 -0.42 -19.30
CA GLU A 276 6.80 -0.72 -17.86
C GLU A 276 6.43 0.51 -17.03
N VAL A 277 6.87 1.71 -17.43
CA VAL A 277 6.48 2.98 -16.80
C VAL A 277 4.97 3.19 -16.89
N GLU A 278 4.37 2.93 -18.06
CA GLU A 278 2.91 2.97 -18.26
C GLU A 278 2.18 2.04 -17.29
N ALA A 279 2.66 0.80 -17.12
CA ALA A 279 2.06 -0.18 -16.20
C ALA A 279 2.18 0.23 -14.72
N VAL A 280 3.33 0.78 -14.30
CA VAL A 280 3.51 1.32 -12.94
C VAL A 280 2.58 2.50 -12.69
N LEU A 281 2.44 3.41 -13.66
CA LEU A 281 1.50 4.53 -13.53
C LEU A 281 0.04 4.07 -13.48
N ALA A 282 -0.33 3.02 -14.20
CA ALA A 282 -1.66 2.43 -14.11
C ALA A 282 -1.95 1.89 -12.70
N HIS A 283 -0.96 1.30 -12.03
CA HIS A 283 -1.05 0.89 -10.63
C HIS A 283 -1.28 2.09 -9.70
N GLU A 284 -0.47 3.14 -9.86
CA GLU A 284 -0.61 4.37 -9.08
C GLU A 284 -1.99 5.06 -9.30
N LEU A 285 -2.53 5.00 -10.53
CA LEU A 285 -3.90 5.45 -10.84
C LEU A 285 -4.97 4.58 -10.17
N GLY A 286 -4.69 3.29 -9.96
CA GLY A 286 -5.54 2.39 -9.19
C GLY A 286 -5.75 2.87 -7.76
N HIS A 287 -4.68 3.34 -7.10
CA HIS A 287 -4.81 3.93 -5.76
C HIS A 287 -5.70 5.17 -5.73
N TYR A 288 -5.61 5.98 -6.78
CA TYR A 288 -6.45 7.15 -6.93
C TYR A 288 -7.92 6.76 -7.16
N LYS A 289 -8.19 5.87 -8.12
CA LYS A 289 -9.55 5.45 -8.51
C LYS A 289 -10.30 4.80 -7.35
N ARG A 290 -9.60 4.06 -6.49
CA ARG A 290 -10.16 3.38 -5.30
C ARG A 290 -10.17 4.25 -4.04
N HIS A 291 -9.79 5.52 -4.15
CA HIS A 291 -9.74 6.49 -3.06
C HIS A 291 -8.90 6.02 -1.85
N HIS A 292 -7.83 5.27 -2.10
CA HIS A 292 -6.99 4.70 -1.03
C HIS A 292 -6.39 5.77 -0.11
N VAL A 293 -6.00 6.92 -0.67
CA VAL A 293 -5.50 8.07 0.12
C VAL A 293 -6.58 8.62 1.04
N TRP A 294 -7.80 8.87 0.54
CA TRP A 294 -8.89 9.40 1.35
C TRP A 294 -9.37 8.45 2.45
N LYS A 295 -9.40 7.15 2.16
CA LYS A 295 -9.67 6.12 3.17
C LYS A 295 -8.64 6.16 4.30
N ARG A 296 -7.34 6.28 3.97
CA ARG A 296 -6.25 6.42 4.96
C ARG A 296 -6.34 7.74 5.74
N VAL A 297 -6.66 8.85 5.07
CA VAL A 297 -6.88 10.15 5.72
C VAL A 297 -8.04 10.07 6.73
N ALA A 298 -9.18 9.51 6.33
CA ALA A 298 -10.33 9.34 7.23
C ALA A 298 -10.00 8.46 8.44
N LEU A 299 -9.29 7.35 8.24
CA LEU A 299 -8.83 6.48 9.32
C LEU A 299 -7.89 7.24 10.28
N LEU A 300 -6.88 7.94 9.74
CA LEU A 300 -5.94 8.72 10.55
C LEU A 300 -6.65 9.80 11.36
N PHE A 301 -7.62 10.48 10.75
CA PHE A 301 -8.40 11.54 11.38
C PHE A 301 -9.26 11.01 12.54
N GLY A 302 -9.88 9.85 12.35
CA GLY A 302 -10.66 9.18 13.39
C GLY A 302 -9.78 8.71 14.56
N VAL A 303 -8.63 8.10 14.27
CA VAL A 303 -7.68 7.66 15.31
C VAL A 303 -7.08 8.85 16.05
N SER A 304 -6.69 9.92 15.36
CA SER A 304 -6.13 11.12 16.01
C SER A 304 -7.16 11.85 16.87
N LEU A 305 -8.44 11.85 16.47
CA LEU A 305 -9.53 12.39 17.29
C LEU A 305 -9.68 11.61 18.59
N ALA A 306 -9.71 10.28 18.51
CA ALA A 306 -9.78 9.42 19.68
C ALA A 306 -8.58 9.63 20.60
N MET A 307 -7.37 9.73 20.05
CA MET A 307 -6.15 9.98 20.82
C MET A 307 -6.15 11.35 21.53
N LEU A 308 -6.54 12.43 20.84
CA LEU A 308 -6.64 13.75 21.46
C LEU A 308 -7.76 13.80 22.51
N TRP A 309 -8.87 13.10 22.29
CA TRP A 309 -9.92 12.94 23.30
C TRP A 309 -9.38 12.22 24.55
N VAL A 310 -8.65 11.11 24.39
CA VAL A 310 -8.01 10.42 25.53
C VAL A 310 -7.03 11.36 26.25
N LEU A 311 -6.20 12.10 25.52
CA LEU A 311 -5.31 13.12 26.12
C LEU A 311 -6.13 14.15 26.92
N GLY A 312 -7.25 14.63 26.37
CA GLY A 312 -8.19 15.52 27.06
C GLY A 312 -8.76 14.95 28.36
N ARG A 313 -8.86 13.62 28.49
CA ARG A 313 -9.29 12.96 29.73
C ARG A 313 -8.16 12.79 30.74
N VAL A 314 -6.96 12.46 30.29
CA VAL A 314 -5.83 12.14 31.20
C VAL A 314 -4.99 13.36 31.59
N ILE A 315 -5.11 14.49 30.89
CA ILE A 315 -4.29 15.68 31.14
C ILE A 315 -4.45 16.25 32.57
N ALA A 316 -5.63 16.08 33.19
CA ALA A 316 -5.90 16.56 34.54
C ALA A 316 -5.55 15.54 35.64
N GLU A 317 -5.11 14.34 35.27
CA GLU A 317 -4.96 13.22 36.18
C GLU A 317 -3.54 13.15 36.77
N PRO A 318 -3.34 13.34 38.10
CA PRO A 318 -2.01 13.37 38.69
C PRO A 318 -1.23 12.06 38.52
N TRP A 319 -1.94 10.92 38.47
CA TRP A 319 -1.33 9.60 38.29
C TRP A 319 -0.61 9.46 36.95
N PHE A 320 -1.04 10.19 35.92
CA PHE A 320 -0.43 10.14 34.59
C PHE A 320 1.00 10.70 34.60
N TYR A 321 1.22 11.79 35.34
CA TYR A 321 2.53 12.44 35.49
C TYR A 321 3.40 11.72 36.52
N ALA A 322 2.85 11.47 37.72
CA ALA A 322 3.59 10.85 38.82
C ALA A 322 4.08 9.44 38.45
N GLY A 323 3.24 8.68 37.72
CA GLY A 323 3.60 7.36 37.23
C GLY A 323 4.74 7.34 36.19
N LEU A 324 5.08 8.49 35.61
CA LEU A 324 6.18 8.68 34.66
C LEU A 324 7.32 9.55 35.24
N ASN A 325 7.39 9.68 36.57
CA ASN A 325 8.39 10.46 37.30
C ASN A 325 8.41 11.97 36.95
N VAL A 326 7.23 12.54 36.68
CA VAL A 326 7.06 13.96 36.39
C VAL A 326 6.16 14.61 37.44
N GLN A 327 6.56 15.79 37.91
CA GLN A 327 5.81 16.59 38.88
C GLN A 327 5.23 17.86 38.26
N LEU A 328 5.94 18.47 37.31
CA LEU A 328 5.46 19.67 36.63
C LEU A 328 4.30 19.30 35.70
N GLN A 329 3.09 19.71 36.08
CA GLN A 329 1.91 19.56 35.23
C GLN A 329 1.75 20.81 34.36
N SER A 330 1.85 20.63 33.05
CA SER A 330 1.61 21.68 32.06
C SER A 330 1.05 21.07 30.78
N THR A 331 0.42 21.89 29.93
CA THR A 331 -0.12 21.44 28.64
C THR A 331 0.96 20.81 27.76
N ALA A 332 2.14 21.42 27.71
CA ALA A 332 3.28 20.89 26.96
C ALA A 332 3.83 19.58 27.55
N MET A 333 3.93 19.48 28.87
CA MET A 333 4.40 18.24 29.51
C MET A 333 3.43 17.09 29.25
N ALA A 334 2.12 17.34 29.36
CA ALA A 334 1.09 16.35 29.06
C ALA A 334 1.21 15.87 27.61
N LEU A 335 1.36 16.80 26.67
CA LEU A 335 1.52 16.53 25.25
C LEU A 335 2.74 15.63 25.01
N VAL A 336 3.91 16.02 25.54
CA VAL A 336 5.16 15.26 25.39
C VAL A 336 5.04 13.86 25.98
N LEU A 337 4.58 13.73 27.24
CA LEU A 337 4.43 12.43 27.89
C LEU A 337 3.49 11.52 27.11
N PHE A 338 2.36 12.06 26.64
CA PHE A 338 1.37 11.31 25.88
C PHE A 338 1.94 10.80 24.55
N PHE A 339 2.58 11.68 23.77
CA PHE A 339 3.13 11.28 22.48
C PHE A 339 4.40 10.43 22.57
N LEU A 340 5.09 10.43 23.71
CA LEU A 340 6.21 9.52 23.96
C LEU A 340 5.76 8.14 24.46
N THR A 341 4.76 8.09 25.35
CA THR A 341 4.40 6.84 26.04
C THR A 341 3.28 6.07 25.35
N VAL A 342 2.27 6.75 24.81
CA VAL A 342 1.08 6.06 24.27
C VAL A 342 1.36 5.23 23.00
N PRO A 343 2.30 5.59 22.10
CA PRO A 343 2.56 4.78 20.89
C PRO A 343 3.00 3.33 21.13
N VAL A 344 3.40 2.95 22.35
CA VAL A 344 3.73 1.55 22.68
C VAL A 344 2.51 0.62 22.65
N PHE A 345 1.31 1.15 22.90
CA PHE A 345 0.07 0.37 22.95
C PHE A 345 -0.49 0.00 21.57
N PRO A 346 -0.66 0.93 20.60
CA PRO A 346 -1.22 0.61 19.29
C PRO A 346 -0.27 -0.21 18.40
N PHE A 347 0.99 -0.43 18.81
CA PHE A 347 1.94 -1.29 18.10
C PHE A 347 1.34 -2.65 17.72
N PHE A 348 0.54 -3.25 18.60
CA PHE A 348 -0.07 -4.57 18.36
C PHE A 348 -1.18 -4.55 17.31
N LEU A 349 -1.68 -3.37 16.93
CA LEU A 349 -2.64 -3.19 15.83
C LEU A 349 -1.96 -3.09 14.46
N GLN A 350 -0.62 -3.01 14.42
CA GLN A 350 0.15 -2.88 13.18
C GLN A 350 -0.23 -3.95 12.13
N PRO A 351 -0.37 -5.25 12.45
CA PRO A 351 -0.75 -6.26 11.45
C PRO A 351 -2.07 -5.98 10.73
N LEU A 352 -3.04 -5.39 11.43
CA LEU A 352 -4.33 -5.02 10.85
C LEU A 352 -4.16 -3.88 9.85
N THR A 353 -3.36 -2.87 10.19
CA THR A 353 -3.06 -1.75 9.28
C THR A 353 -2.24 -2.20 8.07
N SER A 354 -1.28 -3.11 8.26
CA SER A 354 -0.48 -3.69 7.18
C SER A 354 -1.35 -4.56 6.26
N LEU A 355 -2.27 -5.37 6.81
CA LEU A 355 -3.24 -6.14 6.03
C LEU A 355 -4.12 -5.22 5.17
N TYR A 356 -4.65 -4.16 5.77
CA TYR A 356 -5.46 -3.17 5.06
C TYR A 356 -4.69 -2.52 3.90
N SER A 357 -3.43 -2.14 4.13
CA SER A 357 -2.54 -1.61 3.08
C SER A 357 -2.29 -2.62 1.96
N ARG A 358 -1.98 -3.88 2.30
CA ARG A 358 -1.74 -4.94 1.31
C ARG A 358 -2.95 -5.21 0.42
N THR A 359 -4.16 -5.09 0.96
CA THR A 359 -5.39 -5.18 0.16
C THR A 359 -5.47 -4.07 -0.89
N HIS A 360 -5.12 -2.83 -0.53
CA HIS A 360 -5.09 -1.70 -1.46
C HIS A 360 -4.08 -1.91 -2.60
N GLU A 361 -2.94 -2.54 -2.33
CA GLU A 361 -1.96 -2.90 -3.36
C GLU A 361 -2.51 -3.91 -4.36
N PHE A 362 -3.20 -4.94 -3.88
CA PHE A 362 -3.85 -5.91 -4.77
C PHE A 362 -5.00 -5.30 -5.58
N GLU A 363 -5.75 -4.36 -5.01
CA GLU A 363 -6.77 -3.60 -5.75
C GLU A 363 -6.14 -2.73 -6.84
N ALA A 364 -5.00 -2.11 -6.57
CA ALA A 364 -4.26 -1.29 -7.53
C ALA A 364 -3.62 -2.15 -8.64
N ASP A 365 -3.05 -3.31 -8.31
CA ASP A 365 -2.54 -4.29 -9.28
C ASP A 365 -3.64 -4.79 -10.23
N ALA A 366 -4.82 -5.12 -9.68
CA ALA A 366 -5.95 -5.55 -10.49
C ALA A 366 -6.46 -4.43 -11.40
N TYR A 367 -6.46 -3.17 -10.93
CA TYR A 367 -6.82 -2.02 -11.75
C TYR A 367 -5.79 -1.76 -12.87
N ALA A 368 -4.51 -1.88 -12.56
CA ALA A 368 -3.44 -1.73 -13.54
C ALA A 368 -3.57 -2.78 -14.66
N ALA A 369 -3.79 -4.04 -14.29
CA ALA A 369 -3.95 -5.14 -15.22
C ALA A 369 -5.15 -4.97 -16.17
N SER A 370 -6.16 -4.16 -15.82
CA SER A 370 -7.29 -3.87 -16.70
C SER A 370 -7.10 -2.63 -17.59
N HIS A 371 -6.04 -1.84 -17.40
CA HIS A 371 -5.79 -0.60 -18.17
C HIS A 371 -4.40 -0.55 -18.84
N ALA A 372 -3.52 -1.49 -18.48
CA ALA A 372 -2.17 -1.68 -18.97
C ALA A 372 -1.78 -3.17 -18.90
N SER A 373 -0.66 -3.54 -19.51
CA SER A 373 -0.20 -4.93 -19.56
C SER A 373 0.22 -5.43 -18.17
N ALA A 374 -0.43 -6.49 -17.69
CA ALA A 374 -0.05 -7.20 -16.46
C ALA A 374 1.37 -7.78 -16.55
N ALA A 375 1.79 -8.23 -17.73
CA ALA A 375 3.14 -8.75 -17.95
C ALA A 375 4.21 -7.65 -17.83
N GLU A 376 3.92 -6.44 -18.32
CA GLU A 376 4.81 -5.28 -18.13
C GLU A 376 4.88 -4.86 -16.68
N LEU A 377 3.76 -4.91 -15.94
CA LEU A 377 3.76 -4.64 -14.51
C LEU A 377 4.62 -5.66 -13.75
N VAL A 378 4.52 -6.95 -14.08
CA VAL A 378 5.39 -7.99 -13.51
C VAL A 378 6.86 -7.71 -13.80
N ARG A 379 7.21 -7.39 -15.06
CA ARG A 379 8.60 -7.04 -15.42
C ARG A 379 9.10 -5.83 -14.64
N ALA A 380 8.28 -4.77 -14.54
CA ALA A 380 8.59 -3.57 -13.79
C ALA A 380 8.84 -3.90 -12.30
N LEU A 381 7.97 -4.70 -11.68
CA LEU A 381 8.11 -5.11 -10.28
C LEU A 381 9.40 -5.88 -10.04
N VAL A 382 9.73 -6.85 -10.90
CA VAL A 382 10.97 -7.63 -10.77
C VAL A 382 12.20 -6.73 -10.89
N LYS A 383 12.23 -5.82 -11.86
CA LYS A 383 13.31 -4.84 -12.03
C LYS A 383 13.45 -3.92 -10.82
N LEU A 384 12.34 -3.38 -10.30
CA LEU A 384 12.35 -2.53 -9.11
C LEU A 384 12.84 -3.28 -7.86
N TYR A 385 12.49 -4.56 -7.70
CA TYR A 385 12.99 -5.38 -6.59
C TYR A 385 14.50 -5.62 -6.70
N GLN A 386 14.98 -5.91 -7.91
CA GLN A 386 16.40 -6.07 -8.19
C GLN A 386 17.18 -4.76 -7.94
N ASP A 387 16.70 -3.64 -8.48
CA ASP A 387 17.34 -2.34 -8.38
C ASP A 387 17.36 -1.80 -6.96
N ASN A 388 16.33 -2.09 -6.16
CA ASN A 388 16.26 -1.67 -4.76
C ASN A 388 16.91 -2.69 -3.80
N ALA A 389 17.45 -3.81 -4.33
CA ALA A 389 17.92 -4.96 -3.56
C ALA A 389 16.94 -5.38 -2.44
N ALA A 390 15.64 -5.39 -2.76
CA ALA A 390 14.60 -5.84 -1.86
C ALA A 390 14.65 -7.37 -1.76
N THR A 391 14.54 -7.91 -0.54
CA THR A 391 14.55 -9.36 -0.35
C THR A 391 13.35 -10.03 -1.02
N LEU A 392 13.61 -11.12 -1.75
CA LEU A 392 12.56 -11.96 -2.33
C LEU A 392 12.01 -13.00 -1.35
N THR A 393 12.69 -13.20 -0.21
CA THR A 393 12.39 -14.24 0.78
C THR A 393 12.24 -13.66 2.19
N PRO A 394 11.36 -12.65 2.38
CA PRO A 394 11.09 -12.14 3.73
C PRO A 394 10.48 -13.25 4.61
N ASP A 395 10.75 -13.22 5.91
CA ASP A 395 10.07 -14.08 6.89
C ASP A 395 8.56 -13.80 6.81
N PRO A 396 7.70 -14.83 6.65
CA PRO A 396 6.28 -14.63 6.47
C PRO A 396 5.61 -13.87 7.61
N LEU A 397 6.04 -14.09 8.85
CA LEU A 397 5.45 -13.42 10.02
C LEU A 397 5.92 -11.98 10.14
N HIS A 398 7.21 -11.72 9.93
CA HIS A 398 7.75 -10.36 9.84
C HIS A 398 7.03 -9.57 8.75
N SER A 399 6.89 -10.15 7.55
CA SER A 399 6.20 -9.53 6.42
C SER A 399 4.72 -9.27 6.72
N ALA A 400 4.01 -10.26 7.30
CA ALA A 400 2.62 -10.09 7.69
C ALA A 400 2.42 -8.94 8.68
N PHE A 401 3.38 -8.75 9.60
CA PHE A 401 3.35 -7.71 10.62
C PHE A 401 3.67 -6.33 10.04
N TYR A 402 4.79 -6.17 9.32
CA TYR A 402 5.33 -4.86 8.95
C TYR A 402 5.06 -4.41 7.51
N ASP A 403 5.03 -5.34 6.56
CA ASP A 403 5.06 -4.95 5.15
C ASP A 403 3.71 -4.39 4.71
N SER A 404 3.72 -3.11 4.31
CA SER A 404 2.58 -2.39 3.73
C SER A 404 2.31 -2.81 2.29
N HIS A 405 3.31 -3.38 1.61
CA HIS A 405 3.20 -4.00 0.30
C HIS A 405 3.31 -5.53 0.42
N PRO A 406 2.50 -6.31 -0.31
CA PRO A 406 2.67 -7.75 -0.35
C PRO A 406 4.05 -8.11 -0.95
N PRO A 407 4.65 -9.24 -0.54
CA PRO A 407 5.88 -9.75 -1.16
C PRO A 407 5.75 -9.85 -2.68
N ALA A 408 6.83 -9.59 -3.42
CA ALA A 408 6.86 -9.68 -4.89
C ALA A 408 6.23 -10.97 -5.40
N ALA A 409 6.60 -12.12 -4.82
CA ALA A 409 6.09 -13.43 -5.20
C ALA A 409 4.56 -13.48 -5.17
N ALA A 410 3.93 -12.90 -4.14
CA ALA A 410 2.48 -12.87 -4.00
C ALA A 410 1.81 -11.98 -5.06
N ARG A 411 2.41 -10.82 -5.37
CA ARG A 411 1.90 -9.91 -6.41
C ARG A 411 2.02 -10.52 -7.80
N VAL A 412 3.21 -11.02 -8.13
CA VAL A 412 3.51 -11.67 -9.42
C VAL A 412 2.60 -12.87 -9.64
N ALA A 413 2.47 -13.77 -8.66
CA ALA A 413 1.60 -14.93 -8.78
C ALA A 413 0.11 -14.57 -8.96
N ARG A 414 -0.34 -13.43 -8.45
CA ARG A 414 -1.72 -12.95 -8.64
C ARG A 414 -1.91 -12.30 -10.01
N LEU A 415 -0.95 -11.50 -10.46
CA LEU A 415 -0.97 -10.88 -11.78
C LEU A 415 -0.90 -11.92 -12.90
N GLN A 416 -0.06 -12.93 -12.77
CA GLN A 416 0.06 -14.03 -13.74
C GLN A 416 -1.23 -14.87 -13.81
N ARG A 417 -1.85 -15.19 -12.66
CA ARG A 417 -3.16 -15.86 -12.63
C ARG A 417 -4.28 -15.03 -13.26
N GLY A 418 -4.23 -13.70 -13.13
CA GLY A 418 -5.15 -12.79 -13.80
C GLY A 418 -4.91 -12.73 -15.31
N ALA A 419 -3.65 -12.71 -15.74
CA ALA A 419 -3.28 -12.68 -17.17
C ALA A 419 -3.62 -13.99 -17.90
N GLN A 420 -3.60 -15.13 -17.21
CA GLN A 420 -4.05 -16.43 -17.76
C GLN A 420 -5.58 -16.53 -17.93
N ARG A 421 -6.35 -15.53 -17.45
CA ARG A 421 -7.82 -15.49 -17.56
C ARG A 421 -8.36 -14.62 -18.70
N ASP A 422 -7.52 -13.93 -19.47
CA ASP A 422 -7.91 -13.21 -20.70
C ASP A 422 -6.87 -13.51 -21.80
N PRO A 423 -7.32 -13.95 -22.99
CA PRO A 423 -7.91 -13.02 -23.94
C PRO A 423 -9.22 -13.56 -24.56
N VAL A 424 -10.28 -12.74 -24.59
CA VAL A 424 -11.40 -12.94 -25.52
C VAL A 424 -11.49 -11.70 -26.38
N GLU A 425 -11.07 -11.83 -27.64
CA GLU A 425 -11.42 -10.91 -28.72
C GLU A 425 -12.95 -10.85 -28.85
N VAL A 426 -13.49 -9.63 -28.71
CA VAL A 426 -14.90 -9.38 -28.99
C VAL A 426 -15.04 -9.28 -30.52
N VAL A 427 -15.54 -10.33 -31.15
CA VAL A 427 -15.92 -10.32 -32.57
C VAL A 427 -17.34 -9.77 -32.69
N GLU A 428 -17.49 -8.68 -33.44
CA GLU A 428 -18.77 -8.03 -33.77
C GLU A 428 -19.71 -8.98 -34.55
N PRO A 429 -21.04 -8.90 -34.39
CA PRO A 429 -21.95 -9.91 -34.93
C PRO A 429 -22.36 -9.66 -36.39
N GLY A 430 -22.17 -10.67 -37.23
CA GLY A 430 -22.86 -10.81 -38.52
C GLY A 430 -24.34 -11.24 -38.35
N GLU A 431 -25.19 -10.78 -39.27
CA GLU A 431 -26.62 -11.09 -39.35
C GLU A 431 -26.86 -12.43 -40.05
N THR A 432 -27.66 -13.32 -39.43
CA THR A 432 -28.81 -14.08 -39.99
C THR A 432 -29.07 -15.39 -39.23
N GLY A 433 -30.36 -15.78 -39.14
CA GLY A 433 -30.80 -17.15 -38.82
C GLY A 433 -31.18 -17.44 -37.36
N MET A 434 -32.48 -17.52 -37.08
CA MET A 434 -33.00 -18.08 -35.83
C MET A 434 -32.87 -19.62 -35.91
N SER A 435 -32.03 -20.22 -35.08
CA SER A 435 -31.81 -21.67 -35.05
C SER A 435 -33.01 -22.42 -34.44
N ASP A 436 -33.42 -23.50 -35.09
CA ASP A 436 -34.45 -24.48 -34.64
C ASP A 436 -34.02 -25.25 -33.37
N LEU A 437 -32.74 -25.16 -32.97
CA LEU A 437 -32.18 -25.88 -31.82
C LEU A 437 -32.81 -25.51 -30.48
N ALA A 438 -33.20 -24.24 -30.29
CA ALA A 438 -33.78 -23.77 -29.03
C ALA A 438 -35.13 -24.44 -28.71
N GLY A 439 -35.84 -24.97 -29.73
CA GLY A 439 -37.11 -25.69 -29.59
C GLY A 439 -36.97 -27.19 -29.29
N ARG A 440 -35.77 -27.76 -29.43
CA ARG A 440 -35.49 -29.19 -29.18
C ARG A 440 -35.34 -29.48 -27.69
N ARG A 441 -35.40 -30.75 -27.29
CA ARG A 441 -35.10 -31.18 -25.92
C ARG A 441 -33.85 -32.06 -25.89
N CYS A 442 -33.07 -31.94 -24.83
CA CYS A 442 -31.94 -32.83 -24.62
C CYS A 442 -32.44 -34.27 -24.42
N ALA A 443 -31.68 -35.22 -24.97
CA ALA A 443 -31.89 -36.64 -24.74
C ALA A 443 -30.97 -37.12 -23.61
N PRO A 444 -31.37 -38.11 -22.79
CA PRO A 444 -30.47 -38.68 -21.79
C PRO A 444 -29.19 -39.23 -22.45
N CYS A 445 -28.04 -38.69 -22.07
CA CYS A 445 -26.75 -39.20 -22.53
C CYS A 445 -26.28 -40.33 -21.60
N GLU A 446 -26.65 -41.56 -21.93
CA GLU A 446 -26.03 -42.75 -21.34
C GLU A 446 -24.70 -43.04 -22.05
N GLY A 447 -23.65 -43.39 -21.29
CA GLY A 447 -22.33 -43.68 -21.86
C GLY A 447 -22.40 -44.77 -22.93
N GLY A 448 -21.76 -44.55 -24.09
CA GLY A 448 -21.77 -45.48 -25.22
C GLY A 448 -22.05 -44.86 -26.60
N VAL A 449 -22.41 -43.57 -26.66
CA VAL A 449 -22.52 -42.80 -27.91
C VAL A 449 -21.18 -42.10 -28.20
N ALA A 450 -20.72 -42.14 -29.44
CA ALA A 450 -19.49 -41.45 -29.83
C ALA A 450 -19.70 -39.92 -29.81
N PRO A 451 -18.71 -39.13 -29.33
CA PRO A 451 -18.78 -37.68 -29.41
C PRO A 451 -18.83 -37.20 -30.86
N TYR A 452 -19.37 -36.01 -31.07
CA TYR A 452 -19.39 -35.39 -32.39
C TYR A 452 -17.97 -35.24 -32.94
N THR A 453 -17.80 -35.64 -34.20
CA THR A 453 -16.59 -35.35 -34.95
C THR A 453 -16.45 -33.84 -35.17
N GLU A 454 -15.23 -33.37 -35.45
CA GLU A 454 -14.97 -31.95 -35.69
C GLU A 454 -15.86 -31.37 -36.80
N ALA A 455 -16.14 -32.15 -37.85
CA ALA A 455 -17.03 -31.75 -38.94
C ALA A 455 -18.48 -31.54 -38.46
N GLN A 456 -19.00 -32.47 -37.65
CA GLN A 456 -20.36 -32.38 -37.07
C GLN A 456 -20.46 -31.21 -36.08
N ALA A 457 -19.46 -31.03 -35.24
CA ALA A 457 -19.43 -29.92 -34.28
C ALA A 457 -19.39 -28.56 -34.99
N ARG A 458 -18.66 -28.42 -36.11
CA ARG A 458 -18.63 -27.19 -36.93
C ARG A 458 -19.98 -26.91 -37.61
N GLU A 459 -20.66 -27.95 -38.10
CA GLU A 459 -22.00 -27.81 -38.70
C GLU A 459 -23.03 -27.33 -37.68
N MET A 460 -22.95 -27.83 -36.45
CA MET A 460 -23.83 -27.41 -35.35
C MET A 460 -23.46 -26.02 -34.82
N LEU A 461 -22.17 -25.69 -34.74
CA LEU A 461 -21.69 -24.37 -34.33
C LEU A 461 -22.16 -23.27 -35.28
N ALA A 462 -22.25 -23.55 -36.59
CA ALA A 462 -22.76 -22.60 -37.58
C ALA A 462 -24.21 -22.15 -37.33
N GLN A 463 -24.96 -22.88 -36.51
CA GLN A 463 -26.33 -22.52 -36.12
C GLN A 463 -26.37 -21.65 -34.85
N LEU A 464 -25.25 -21.41 -34.18
CA LEU A 464 -25.15 -20.65 -32.94
C LEU A 464 -24.42 -19.32 -33.16
N LYS A 465 -24.85 -18.26 -32.46
CA LYS A 465 -24.27 -16.92 -32.66
C LYS A 465 -23.24 -16.62 -31.57
N GLY A 466 -21.98 -16.44 -31.95
CA GLY A 466 -20.91 -16.00 -31.03
C GLY A 466 -20.49 -17.05 -29.99
N TRP A 467 -20.84 -18.31 -30.22
CA TRP A 467 -20.25 -19.44 -29.52
C TRP A 467 -18.97 -19.87 -30.25
N ILE A 468 -17.99 -20.36 -29.50
CA ILE A 468 -16.73 -20.91 -30.03
C ILE A 468 -16.48 -22.28 -29.43
N ILE A 469 -15.65 -23.08 -30.09
CA ILE A 469 -15.12 -24.32 -29.50
C ILE A 469 -13.73 -24.01 -28.97
N GLU A 470 -13.54 -24.16 -27.66
CA GLU A 470 -12.28 -23.91 -26.97
C GLU A 470 -11.97 -25.15 -26.11
N ASN A 471 -10.79 -25.75 -26.29
CA ASN A 471 -10.34 -26.94 -25.54
C ASN A 471 -11.35 -28.12 -25.53
N GLY A 472 -12.10 -28.30 -26.62
CA GLY A 472 -13.09 -29.37 -26.74
C GLY A 472 -14.46 -29.08 -26.13
N ALA A 473 -14.65 -27.89 -25.55
CA ALA A 473 -15.93 -27.42 -25.00
C ALA A 473 -16.52 -26.28 -25.83
N LEU A 474 -17.84 -26.13 -25.75
CA LEU A 474 -18.60 -25.07 -26.40
C LEU A 474 -18.74 -23.89 -25.45
N VAL A 475 -18.26 -22.71 -25.84
CA VAL A 475 -18.08 -21.58 -24.92
C VAL A 475 -18.66 -20.28 -25.48
N LYS A 476 -19.31 -19.49 -24.62
CA LYS A 476 -19.65 -18.09 -24.88
C LYS A 476 -19.59 -17.21 -23.63
N VAL A 477 -19.29 -15.93 -23.82
CA VAL A 477 -19.29 -14.91 -22.75
C VAL A 477 -20.44 -13.93 -22.96
N TYR A 478 -21.30 -13.78 -21.94
CA TYR A 478 -22.43 -12.87 -21.94
C TYR A 478 -22.12 -11.63 -21.08
N PRO A 479 -22.15 -10.41 -21.64
CA PRO A 479 -21.95 -9.17 -20.89
C PRO A 479 -23.25 -8.64 -20.24
N PHE A 480 -23.11 -7.93 -19.13
CA PHE A 480 -24.21 -7.32 -18.36
C PHE A 480 -23.83 -5.94 -17.83
N ASN A 481 -24.83 -5.11 -17.47
CA ASN A 481 -24.57 -3.75 -16.96
C ASN A 481 -24.07 -3.72 -15.51
N ASN A 482 -24.45 -4.71 -14.70
CA ASN A 482 -24.08 -4.80 -13.29
C ASN A 482 -24.25 -6.23 -12.76
N TYR A 483 -23.87 -6.44 -11.50
CA TYR A 483 -23.87 -7.76 -10.86
C TYR A 483 -25.27 -8.36 -10.70
N HIS A 484 -26.29 -7.53 -10.48
CA HIS A 484 -27.67 -8.00 -10.35
C HIS A 484 -28.16 -8.64 -11.66
N HIS A 485 -27.89 -8.03 -12.81
CA HIS A 485 -28.23 -8.60 -14.13
C HIS A 485 -27.45 -9.89 -14.40
N THR A 486 -26.18 -9.94 -14.02
CA THR A 486 -25.37 -11.17 -14.15
C THR A 486 -25.97 -12.32 -13.35
N MET A 487 -26.36 -12.07 -12.09
CA MET A 487 -26.97 -13.11 -11.25
C MET A 487 -28.38 -13.50 -11.69
N ALA A 488 -29.17 -12.56 -12.24
CA ALA A 488 -30.48 -12.87 -12.79
C ALA A 488 -30.37 -13.85 -13.97
N PHE A 489 -29.42 -13.62 -14.88
CA PHE A 489 -29.12 -14.54 -15.99
C PHE A 489 -28.67 -15.91 -15.49
N VAL A 490 -27.73 -15.96 -14.54
CA VAL A 490 -27.22 -17.23 -13.97
C VAL A 490 -28.35 -18.06 -13.36
N ASN A 491 -29.25 -17.43 -12.59
CA ASN A 491 -30.36 -18.14 -11.96
C ASN A 491 -31.37 -18.67 -12.99
N ALA A 492 -31.67 -17.89 -14.03
CA ALA A 492 -32.57 -18.34 -15.09
C ALA A 492 -31.94 -19.45 -15.93
N LEU A 493 -30.63 -19.38 -16.19
CA LEU A 493 -29.88 -20.42 -16.89
C LEU A 493 -29.87 -21.72 -16.08
N ALA A 494 -29.64 -21.66 -14.76
CA ALA A 494 -29.68 -22.83 -13.89
C ALA A 494 -31.03 -23.56 -13.95
N TRP A 495 -32.14 -22.83 -14.05
CA TRP A 495 -33.46 -23.43 -14.22
C TRP A 495 -33.64 -24.12 -15.58
N ILE A 496 -33.09 -23.55 -16.66
CA ILE A 496 -33.07 -24.20 -17.99
C ILE A 496 -32.23 -25.47 -17.93
N SER A 497 -31.02 -25.40 -17.39
CA SER A 497 -30.11 -26.54 -17.27
C SER A 497 -30.75 -27.70 -16.50
N HIS A 498 -31.43 -27.41 -15.40
CA HIS A 498 -32.15 -28.43 -14.63
C HIS A 498 -33.29 -29.09 -15.41
N ARG A 499 -34.02 -28.34 -16.25
CA ARG A 499 -35.10 -28.89 -17.08
C ARG A 499 -34.62 -29.77 -18.23
N GLU A 500 -33.41 -29.51 -18.70
CA GLU A 500 -32.77 -30.26 -19.78
C GLU A 500 -31.88 -31.40 -19.27
N ASP A 501 -31.67 -31.48 -17.95
CA ASP A 501 -30.74 -32.39 -17.30
C ASP A 501 -29.32 -32.34 -17.91
N HIS A 502 -28.91 -31.13 -18.31
CA HIS A 502 -27.60 -30.85 -18.92
C HIS A 502 -27.05 -29.53 -18.39
N HIS A 503 -25.91 -29.59 -17.72
CA HIS A 503 -25.43 -28.52 -16.85
C HIS A 503 -24.13 -27.91 -17.41
N PRO A 504 -24.05 -26.57 -17.57
CA PRO A 504 -22.81 -25.91 -17.96
C PRO A 504 -21.90 -25.66 -16.77
N ASP A 505 -20.62 -25.50 -17.07
CA ASP A 505 -19.70 -24.80 -16.18
C ASP A 505 -19.86 -23.28 -16.35
N LEU A 506 -19.95 -22.57 -15.22
CA LEU A 506 -20.20 -21.13 -15.19
C LEU A 506 -19.06 -20.39 -14.48
N LEU A 507 -18.49 -19.40 -15.17
CA LEU A 507 -17.61 -18.41 -14.53
C LEU A 507 -18.33 -17.06 -14.45
N VAL A 508 -18.73 -16.71 -13.23
CA VAL A 508 -19.51 -15.51 -12.93
C VAL A 508 -18.59 -14.37 -12.48
N ALA A 509 -18.63 -13.23 -13.18
CA ALA A 509 -17.92 -12.01 -12.84
C ALA A 509 -18.89 -10.85 -12.55
N TYR A 510 -18.39 -9.65 -12.23
CA TYR A 510 -19.24 -8.52 -11.86
C TYR A 510 -20.24 -8.11 -12.95
N ASN A 511 -19.85 -8.19 -14.22
CA ASN A 511 -20.61 -7.70 -15.36
C ASN A 511 -20.56 -8.65 -16.56
N LYS A 512 -20.20 -9.93 -16.35
CA LYS A 512 -20.17 -10.94 -17.40
C LYS A 512 -20.34 -12.35 -16.81
N CYS A 513 -20.89 -13.26 -17.61
CA CYS A 513 -20.97 -14.69 -17.31
C CYS A 513 -20.39 -15.47 -18.49
N ARG A 514 -19.34 -16.27 -18.27
CA ARG A 514 -18.87 -17.25 -19.24
C ARG A 514 -19.60 -18.57 -19.01
N VAL A 515 -20.18 -19.12 -20.07
CA VAL A 515 -20.92 -20.38 -20.08
C VAL A 515 -20.16 -21.37 -20.94
N GLU A 516 -19.94 -22.57 -20.40
CA GLU A 516 -19.19 -23.65 -21.03
C GLU A 516 -19.99 -24.95 -20.98
N TYR A 517 -20.15 -25.60 -22.14
CA TYR A 517 -20.88 -26.87 -22.28
C TYR A 517 -19.95 -27.95 -22.85
N VAL A 518 -19.95 -29.11 -22.20
CA VAL A 518 -19.35 -30.34 -22.68
C VAL A 518 -20.12 -31.52 -22.08
N THR A 519 -20.24 -32.62 -22.84
CA THR A 519 -20.89 -33.83 -22.36
C THR A 519 -19.87 -34.75 -21.71
N HIS A 520 -19.74 -34.69 -20.38
CA HIS A 520 -18.74 -35.46 -19.62
C HIS A 520 -18.84 -36.99 -19.81
N ALA A 521 -20.05 -37.52 -20.01
CA ALA A 521 -20.25 -38.97 -20.16
C ALA A 521 -19.59 -39.58 -21.41
N ILE A 522 -19.25 -38.75 -22.41
CA ILE A 522 -18.64 -39.16 -23.68
C ILE A 522 -17.31 -38.45 -23.97
N ASP A 523 -16.81 -37.68 -22.99
CA ASP A 523 -15.58 -36.88 -23.09
C ASP A 523 -15.50 -36.03 -24.37
N GLY A 524 -16.60 -35.32 -24.69
CA GLY A 524 -16.67 -34.50 -25.90
C GLY A 524 -18.02 -33.82 -26.09
N LEU A 525 -18.20 -33.19 -27.26
CA LEU A 525 -19.43 -32.49 -27.63
C LEU A 525 -20.51 -33.46 -28.11
N SER A 526 -21.75 -33.19 -27.71
CA SER A 526 -22.98 -33.86 -28.16
C SER A 526 -24.01 -32.86 -28.65
N GLU A 527 -25.12 -33.33 -29.22
CA GLU A 527 -26.24 -32.46 -29.62
C GLU A 527 -26.77 -31.62 -28.46
N ASN A 528 -26.77 -32.17 -27.24
CA ASN A 528 -27.28 -31.51 -26.04
C ASN A 528 -26.52 -30.21 -25.73
N ASP A 529 -25.20 -30.20 -25.97
CA ASP A 529 -24.37 -29.00 -25.78
C ASP A 529 -24.86 -27.84 -26.65
N PHE A 530 -25.19 -28.13 -27.92
CA PHE A 530 -25.67 -27.12 -28.87
C PHE A 530 -27.14 -26.72 -28.61
N ILE A 531 -27.99 -27.65 -28.16
CA ILE A 531 -29.37 -27.35 -27.75
C ILE A 531 -29.37 -26.40 -26.54
N CYS A 532 -28.60 -26.71 -25.51
CA CYS A 532 -28.49 -25.88 -24.31
C CYS A 532 -27.84 -24.52 -24.60
N ALA A 533 -26.84 -24.46 -25.48
CA ALA A 533 -26.27 -23.21 -25.97
C ALA A 533 -27.30 -22.33 -26.70
N ALA A 534 -28.15 -22.91 -27.56
CA ALA A 534 -29.23 -22.19 -28.24
C ALA A 534 -30.29 -21.66 -27.25
N LYS A 535 -30.64 -22.43 -26.22
CA LYS A 535 -31.58 -22.00 -25.16
C LYS A 535 -30.99 -20.90 -24.28
N CYS A 536 -29.70 -20.95 -24.01
CA CYS A 536 -28.96 -19.91 -23.32
C CYS A 536 -28.98 -18.59 -24.12
N ASP A 537 -28.81 -18.66 -25.45
CA ASP A 537 -28.95 -17.50 -26.34
C ASP A 537 -30.38 -16.93 -26.36
N ALA A 538 -31.40 -17.80 -26.36
CA ALA A 538 -32.79 -17.36 -26.29
C ALA A 538 -33.10 -16.65 -24.97
N LEU A 539 -32.57 -17.15 -23.85
CA LEU A 539 -32.69 -16.52 -22.53
C LEU A 539 -32.05 -15.13 -22.50
N PHE A 540 -30.88 -14.95 -23.11
CA PHE A 540 -30.18 -13.67 -23.13
C PHE A 540 -30.87 -12.58 -23.96
N ARG A 541 -31.79 -12.96 -24.86
CA ARG A 541 -32.55 -12.02 -25.70
C ARG A 541 -33.83 -11.51 -25.03
N LEU A 542 -34.22 -12.08 -23.89
CA LEU A 542 -35.34 -11.62 -23.06
C LEU A 542 -34.91 -10.39 -22.24
#